data_AF-A0AAD9II42-F1
#
_entry.id   AF-A0AAD9II42-F1
#
_cell.length_a   1.000
_cell.length_b   1.000
_cell.length_c   1.000
_cell.angle_alpha   90.00
_cell.angle_beta   90.00
_cell.angle_gamma   90.00
#
_symmetry.space_group_name_H-M   'P 1'
#
loop_
_entity.id
_entity.type
_entity.pdbx_description
1 polymer ?
#
loop_
_entity_poly.entity_id
_entity_poly.type
_entity_poly.pdbx_seq_one_letter_code
_entity_poly.pdbx_strand_id
1 'polypeptide(L)'
;MAPHEELAARFSVEELQELDAEGRAVVTDHGAFVLFNLYGPAITTSESEAAAARFDFKLRFYAALQARWDELARRGRAVIVVGDLNICAAPLDTCEPKSFALESRADRLWLRQLLGFPTPQRAAAYTVWSTATAARINNHGQRIDYTLVAGLPVAPNGPSASLGPLAVAAADISPDRDGSDHCPVWVDLAGGPVPVAASAPPGALRHVTLRNWLSAPAAAEAAAAEAQRRAALSEAKSAWSRIHTKMGAPRCRHGEQAALKRTNKSGDNKVTRGAVPL
;
A
#
# COMPACT_ATOMS: atom_id res chain seq x y z
N MET A 1 14.83 12.56 14.30
CA MET A 1 15.63 11.40 13.84
C MET A 1 16.96 11.94 13.35
N ALA A 2 18.06 11.26 13.65
CA ALA A 2 19.33 11.50 12.95
C ALA A 2 19.17 11.17 11.44
N PRO A 3 19.98 11.77 10.55
CA PRO A 3 20.03 11.43 9.13
C PRO A 3 20.19 9.92 8.92
N HIS A 4 19.59 9.39 7.85
CA HIS A 4 19.78 7.99 7.49
C HIS A 4 21.16 7.78 6.85
N GLU A 5 22.14 7.30 7.62
CA GLU A 5 23.55 7.22 7.20
C GLU A 5 23.76 6.37 5.93
N GLU A 6 23.17 5.17 5.85
CA GLU A 6 23.31 4.33 4.66
C GLU A 6 22.71 4.97 3.40
N LEU A 7 21.51 5.55 3.51
CA LEU A 7 20.85 6.23 2.40
C LEU A 7 21.65 7.45 1.95
N ALA A 8 22.19 8.23 2.90
CA ALA A 8 23.04 9.40 2.64
C ALA A 8 24.38 9.02 2.00
N ALA A 9 24.90 7.82 2.30
CA ALA A 9 26.13 7.31 1.69
C ALA A 9 25.92 6.81 0.25
N ARG A 10 24.68 6.48 -0.12
CA ARG A 10 24.34 5.85 -1.41
C ARG A 10 23.64 6.77 -2.40
N PHE A 11 22.96 7.81 -1.91
CA PHE A 11 22.14 8.69 -2.74
C PHE A 11 22.33 10.16 -2.35
N SER A 12 22.39 11.03 -3.35
CA SER A 12 22.29 12.48 -3.19
C SER A 12 20.84 12.90 -2.91
N VAL A 13 20.65 14.16 -2.51
CA VAL A 13 19.31 14.74 -2.31
C VAL A 13 18.57 14.80 -3.65
N GLU A 14 19.26 15.14 -4.72
CA GLU A 14 18.73 15.28 -6.07
C GLU A 14 18.27 13.93 -6.61
N GLU A 15 19.05 12.86 -6.41
CA GLU A 15 18.66 11.50 -6.80
C GLU A 15 17.41 11.02 -6.05
N LEU A 16 17.30 11.28 -4.75
CA LEU A 16 16.09 10.94 -4.01
C LEU A 16 14.88 11.76 -4.43
N GLN A 17 15.06 13.01 -4.87
CA GLN A 17 13.98 13.82 -5.43
C GLN A 17 13.51 13.27 -6.77
N GLU A 18 14.45 12.86 -7.64
CA GLU A 18 14.15 12.20 -8.92
C GLU A 18 13.32 10.93 -8.70
N LEU A 19 13.77 10.06 -7.78
CA LEU A 19 13.10 8.80 -7.49
C LEU A 19 11.68 8.98 -6.92
N ASP A 20 11.43 10.08 -6.22
CA ASP A 20 10.14 10.38 -5.58
C ASP A 20 9.21 11.25 -6.45
N ALA A 21 9.72 11.79 -7.57
CA ALA A 21 8.99 12.73 -8.42
C ALA A 21 7.73 12.14 -9.09
N GLU A 22 7.64 10.81 -9.15
CA GLU A 22 6.53 10.09 -9.82
C GLU A 22 5.41 9.65 -8.88
N GLY A 23 5.49 9.95 -7.58
CA GLY A 23 4.44 9.58 -6.62
C GLY A 23 4.23 8.07 -6.45
N ARG A 24 5.31 7.29 -6.55
CA ARG A 24 5.30 5.82 -6.57
C ARG A 24 5.36 5.15 -5.21
N ALA A 25 5.55 5.92 -4.14
CA ALA A 25 5.64 5.38 -2.79
C ALA A 25 4.86 6.27 -1.82
N VAL A 26 4.08 5.65 -0.96
CA VAL A 26 3.48 6.31 0.21
C VAL A 26 3.84 5.48 1.43
N VAL A 27 4.49 6.12 2.41
CA VAL A 27 4.93 5.45 3.64
C VAL A 27 4.17 6.01 4.83
N THR A 28 3.55 5.14 5.63
CA THR A 28 2.74 5.51 6.80
C THR A 28 3.18 4.73 8.04
N ASP A 29 3.35 5.43 9.16
CA ASP A 29 3.66 4.81 10.45
C ASP A 29 2.36 4.61 11.24
N HIS A 30 2.02 3.36 11.55
CA HIS A 30 0.81 2.97 12.29
C HIS A 30 1.10 2.66 13.78
N GLY A 31 2.30 2.99 14.26
CA GLY A 31 2.80 2.62 15.59
C GLY A 31 3.22 1.15 15.62
N ALA A 32 2.26 0.24 15.44
CA ALA A 32 2.46 -1.21 15.45
C ALA A 32 3.39 -1.70 14.31
N PHE A 33 3.26 -1.09 13.13
CA PHE A 33 4.09 -1.36 11.95
C PHE A 33 4.22 -0.09 11.10
N VAL A 34 5.17 -0.10 10.17
CA VAL A 34 5.30 0.91 9.11
C VAL A 34 4.87 0.27 7.80
N LEU A 35 3.91 0.90 7.10
CA LEU A 35 3.40 0.45 5.81
C LEU A 35 4.07 1.24 4.69
N PHE A 36 4.60 0.53 3.71
CA PHE A 36 5.07 1.06 2.43
C PHE A 36 4.07 0.61 1.36
N ASN A 37 3.32 1.54 0.80
CA ASN A 37 2.47 1.30 -0.37
C ASN A 37 3.22 1.73 -1.62
N LEU A 38 3.54 0.78 -2.51
CA LEU A 38 4.42 0.97 -3.65
C LEU A 38 3.71 0.73 -4.98
N TYR A 39 4.09 1.53 -5.97
CA TYR A 39 3.86 1.27 -7.38
C TYR A 39 5.20 1.27 -8.13
N GLY A 40 5.82 0.10 -8.17
CA GLY A 40 7.10 -0.17 -8.78
C GLY A 40 7.19 0.29 -10.23
N PRO A 41 8.32 0.83 -10.70
CA PRO A 41 8.48 1.22 -12.10
C PRO A 41 8.33 0.02 -13.06
N ALA A 42 7.39 0.12 -13.99
CA ALA A 42 7.22 -0.82 -15.10
C ALA A 42 8.15 -0.44 -16.27
N ILE A 43 8.64 -1.45 -17.00
CA ILE A 43 9.36 -1.28 -18.26
C ILE A 43 8.41 -1.63 -19.40
N THR A 44 7.82 -0.60 -20.01
CA THR A 44 6.75 -0.76 -21.01
C THR A 44 7.17 -0.43 -22.44
N THR A 45 8.37 0.15 -22.62
CA THR A 45 8.94 0.46 -23.93
C THR A 45 9.92 -0.64 -24.37
N SER A 46 9.97 -0.88 -25.69
CA SER A 46 10.95 -1.77 -26.33
C SER A 46 12.19 -1.03 -26.83
N GLU A 47 12.23 0.31 -26.74
CA GLU A 47 13.39 1.11 -27.11
C GLU A 47 14.54 0.86 -26.14
N SER A 48 15.65 0.31 -26.62
CA SER A 48 16.69 -0.27 -25.76
C SER A 48 17.30 0.72 -24.76
N GLU A 49 17.56 1.96 -25.18
CA GLU A 49 18.15 2.98 -24.30
C GLU A 49 17.17 3.47 -23.24
N ALA A 50 15.93 3.80 -23.65
CA ALA A 50 14.88 4.22 -22.72
C ALA A 50 14.49 3.10 -21.74
N ALA A 51 14.42 1.86 -22.22
CA ALA A 51 14.16 0.69 -21.39
C ALA A 51 15.29 0.47 -20.37
N ALA A 52 16.55 0.62 -20.79
CA ALA A 52 17.71 0.50 -19.90
C ALA A 52 17.73 1.61 -18.83
N ALA A 53 17.51 2.87 -19.21
CA ALA A 53 17.41 3.99 -18.27
C ALA A 53 16.26 3.80 -17.27
N ARG A 54 15.10 3.32 -17.75
CA ARG A 54 13.96 3.03 -16.88
C ARG A 54 14.23 1.86 -15.92
N PHE A 55 14.98 0.86 -16.38
CA PHE A 55 15.40 -0.25 -15.56
C PHE A 55 16.41 0.16 -14.49
N ASP A 56 17.36 1.04 -14.82
CA ASP A 56 18.26 1.65 -13.84
C ASP A 56 17.47 2.42 -12.76
N PHE A 57 16.54 3.28 -13.17
CA PHE A 57 15.64 3.98 -12.25
C PHE A 57 14.88 3.01 -11.34
N LYS A 58 14.37 1.89 -11.88
CA LYS A 58 13.70 0.84 -11.10
C LYS A 58 14.60 0.26 -10.02
N LEU A 59 15.85 -0.05 -10.35
CA LEU A 59 16.81 -0.61 -9.39
C LEU A 59 17.18 0.41 -8.30
N ARG A 60 17.46 1.67 -8.67
CA ARG A 60 17.74 2.75 -7.71
C ARG A 60 16.56 3.01 -6.78
N PHE A 61 15.33 3.00 -7.31
CA PHE A 61 14.10 3.15 -6.55
C PHE A 61 13.97 2.09 -5.46
N TYR A 62 14.14 0.81 -5.82
CA TYR A 62 14.10 -0.28 -4.85
C TYR A 62 15.25 -0.26 -3.86
N ALA A 63 16.45 0.10 -4.30
CA ALA A 63 17.61 0.22 -3.41
C ALA A 63 17.42 1.31 -2.33
N ALA A 64 16.85 2.47 -2.70
CA ALA A 64 16.56 3.55 -1.75
C ALA A 64 15.49 3.16 -0.72
N LEU A 65 14.41 2.55 -1.17
CA LEU A 65 13.36 2.05 -0.28
C LEU A 65 13.86 0.93 0.63
N GLN A 66 14.71 0.04 0.11
CA GLN A 66 15.29 -1.04 0.88
C GLN A 66 16.16 -0.56 2.03
N ALA A 67 17.09 0.37 1.77
CA ALA A 67 17.90 0.95 2.83
C ALA A 67 17.03 1.47 3.98
N ARG A 68 15.89 2.10 3.64
CA ARG A 68 14.96 2.64 4.63
C ARG A 68 14.26 1.57 5.46
N TRP A 69 13.69 0.55 4.84
CA TRP A 69 13.00 -0.47 5.63
C TRP A 69 13.96 -1.39 6.39
N ASP A 70 15.16 -1.61 5.88
CA ASP A 70 16.21 -2.38 6.59
C ASP A 70 16.63 -1.65 7.87
N GLU A 71 16.74 -0.32 7.83
CA GLU A 71 16.94 0.51 9.02
C GLU A 71 15.80 0.39 10.03
N LEU A 72 14.55 0.45 9.57
CA LEU A 72 13.38 0.31 10.43
C LEU A 72 13.33 -1.07 11.09
N ALA A 73 13.58 -2.12 10.31
CA ALA A 73 13.65 -3.50 10.80
C ALA A 73 14.77 -3.66 11.83
N ARG A 74 15.96 -3.10 11.60
CA ARG A 74 17.10 -3.13 12.54
C ARG A 74 16.80 -2.41 13.86
N ARG A 75 15.91 -1.41 13.83
CA ARG A 75 15.37 -0.74 15.04
C ARG A 75 14.23 -1.51 15.72
N GLY A 76 13.93 -2.73 15.28
CA GLY A 76 12.86 -3.56 15.82
C GLY A 76 11.46 -3.12 15.42
N ARG A 77 11.31 -2.31 14.37
CA ARG A 77 9.99 -1.97 13.83
C ARG A 77 9.51 -3.07 12.90
N ALA A 78 8.23 -3.44 13.00
CA ALA A 78 7.57 -4.22 11.97
C ALA A 78 7.40 -3.38 10.70
N VAL A 79 7.67 -3.97 9.54
CA VAL A 79 7.51 -3.36 8.22
C VAL A 79 6.59 -4.20 7.38
N ILE A 80 5.65 -3.55 6.70
CA ILE A 80 4.81 -4.15 5.67
C ILE A 80 5.04 -3.38 4.37
N VAL A 81 5.38 -4.08 3.29
CA VAL A 81 5.48 -3.51 1.94
C VAL A 81 4.37 -4.11 1.09
N VAL A 82 3.51 -3.28 0.51
CA VAL A 82 2.38 -3.71 -0.31
C VAL A 82 2.40 -3.01 -1.66
N GLY A 83 1.87 -3.69 -2.67
CA GLY A 83 1.53 -3.10 -3.96
C GLY A 83 2.14 -3.83 -5.15
N ASP A 84 2.06 -3.17 -6.30
CA ASP A 84 2.59 -3.67 -7.57
C ASP A 84 4.10 -3.43 -7.61
N LEU A 85 4.88 -4.51 -7.54
CA LEU A 85 6.34 -4.42 -7.65
C LEU A 85 6.83 -4.51 -9.10
N ASN A 86 5.95 -4.82 -10.06
CA ASN A 86 6.32 -5.03 -11.45
C ASN A 86 7.44 -6.08 -11.65
N ILE A 87 7.50 -7.09 -10.78
CA ILE A 87 8.54 -8.14 -10.78
C ILE A 87 7.90 -9.51 -10.51
N CYS A 88 8.14 -10.49 -11.39
CA CYS A 88 7.91 -11.91 -11.09
C CYS A 88 9.12 -12.47 -10.33
N ALA A 89 8.94 -12.97 -9.12
CA ALA A 89 10.05 -13.50 -8.31
C ALA A 89 10.51 -14.89 -8.77
N ALA A 90 9.63 -15.72 -9.33
CA ALA A 90 9.91 -17.09 -9.70
C ALA A 90 9.27 -17.51 -11.03
N PRO A 91 9.73 -18.61 -11.67
CA PRO A 91 9.08 -19.14 -12.85
C PRO A 91 7.59 -19.44 -12.64
N LEU A 92 7.20 -19.82 -11.41
CA LEU A 92 5.81 -20.07 -11.03
C LEU A 92 4.92 -18.81 -11.09
N ASP A 93 5.52 -17.62 -11.09
CA ASP A 93 4.84 -16.33 -11.06
C ASP A 93 4.43 -15.85 -12.45
N THR A 94 4.60 -16.66 -13.49
CA THR A 94 4.20 -16.34 -14.86
C THR A 94 3.55 -17.55 -15.53
N CYS A 95 2.60 -17.29 -16.43
CA CYS A 95 2.05 -18.32 -17.33
C CYS A 95 3.06 -18.80 -18.39
N GLU A 96 4.19 -18.10 -18.54
CA GLU A 96 5.28 -18.44 -19.47
C GLU A 96 6.60 -18.75 -18.74
N PRO A 97 6.70 -19.86 -17.97
CA PRO A 97 7.88 -20.17 -17.18
C PRO A 97 9.14 -20.44 -18.03
N LYS A 98 8.97 -20.87 -19.28
CA LYS A 98 10.08 -21.11 -20.22
C LYS A 98 10.81 -19.83 -20.62
N SER A 99 10.11 -18.70 -20.63
CA SER A 99 10.65 -17.37 -20.94
C SER A 99 11.20 -16.67 -19.69
N PHE A 100 11.14 -17.32 -18.52
CA PHE A 100 11.61 -16.75 -17.27
C PHE A 100 13.14 -16.76 -17.20
N ALA A 101 13.75 -15.58 -17.25
CA ALA A 101 15.17 -15.38 -16.96
C ALA A 101 15.36 -14.83 -15.54
N LEU A 102 16.18 -15.49 -14.72
CA LEU A 102 16.53 -14.99 -13.39
C LEU A 102 17.85 -14.23 -13.42
N GLU A 103 18.90 -14.88 -13.91
CA GLU A 103 20.30 -14.46 -13.81
C GLU A 103 20.57 -13.16 -14.56
N SER A 104 19.85 -12.91 -15.65
CA SER A 104 19.95 -11.66 -16.44
C SER A 104 19.02 -10.55 -15.95
N ARG A 105 18.26 -10.77 -14.87
CA ARG A 105 17.24 -9.86 -14.35
C ARG A 105 17.54 -9.50 -12.90
N ALA A 106 18.33 -8.45 -12.72
CA ALA A 106 18.74 -7.94 -11.41
C ALA A 106 17.56 -7.64 -10.47
N ASP A 107 16.43 -7.16 -11.00
CA ASP A 107 15.21 -6.92 -10.23
C ASP A 107 14.57 -8.21 -9.69
N ARG A 108 14.62 -9.30 -10.46
CA ARG A 108 14.14 -10.63 -10.01
C ARG A 108 15.09 -11.25 -8.99
N LEU A 109 16.41 -11.13 -9.20
CA LEU A 109 17.41 -11.57 -8.23
C LEU A 109 17.23 -10.85 -6.89
N TRP A 110 17.08 -9.53 -6.92
CA TRP A 110 16.80 -8.70 -5.76
C TRP A 110 15.56 -9.17 -5.01
N LEU A 111 14.41 -9.32 -5.69
CA LEU A 111 13.17 -9.73 -5.02
C LEU A 111 13.28 -11.16 -4.45
N ARG A 112 13.95 -12.08 -5.14
CA ARG A 112 14.20 -13.44 -4.61
C ARG A 112 15.06 -13.43 -3.36
N GLN A 113 16.10 -12.59 -3.32
CA GLN A 113 16.94 -12.45 -2.13
C GLN A 113 16.14 -11.88 -0.97
N LEU A 114 15.28 -10.89 -1.22
CA LEU A 114 14.43 -10.27 -0.22
C LEU A 114 13.40 -11.24 0.38
N LEU A 115 12.78 -12.08 -0.45
CA LEU A 115 11.75 -13.04 -0.02
C LEU A 115 12.29 -14.17 0.85
N GLY A 116 13.58 -14.48 0.75
CA GLY A 116 14.13 -15.72 1.28
C GLY A 116 13.56 -16.96 0.56
N PHE A 117 14.25 -18.08 0.67
CA PHE A 117 13.75 -19.35 0.14
C PHE A 117 13.07 -20.16 1.25
N PRO A 118 11.87 -20.75 1.02
CA PRO A 118 11.11 -20.81 -0.24
C PRO A 118 10.03 -19.72 -0.41
N THR A 119 9.74 -19.36 -1.68
CA THR A 119 8.68 -18.43 -2.11
C THR A 119 7.29 -19.09 -2.11
N PRO A 120 6.16 -18.36 -2.33
CA PRO A 120 4.82 -18.95 -2.30
C PRO A 120 4.65 -20.05 -3.36
N GLN A 121 4.10 -21.20 -2.95
CA GLN A 121 4.11 -22.46 -3.71
C GLN A 121 2.85 -22.69 -4.57
N ARG A 122 1.81 -21.85 -4.44
CA ARG A 122 0.57 -22.01 -5.22
C ARG A 122 0.78 -21.56 -6.66
N ALA A 123 0.66 -22.51 -7.59
CA ALA A 123 0.69 -22.27 -9.02
C ALA A 123 -0.52 -21.45 -9.49
N ALA A 124 -0.37 -20.76 -10.63
CA ALA A 124 -1.46 -20.04 -11.31
C ALA A 124 -2.16 -18.94 -10.47
N ALA A 125 -1.53 -18.51 -9.37
CA ALA A 125 -1.98 -17.43 -8.51
C ALA A 125 -1.48 -16.08 -9.06
N TYR A 126 -1.94 -15.71 -10.25
CA TYR A 126 -1.58 -14.48 -10.92
C TYR A 126 -2.40 -13.30 -10.40
N THR A 127 -1.85 -12.10 -10.55
CA THR A 127 -2.44 -10.85 -10.05
C THR A 127 -2.66 -9.83 -11.14
N VAL A 128 -2.04 -9.98 -12.32
CA VAL A 128 -2.25 -9.12 -13.49
C VAL A 128 -2.51 -9.94 -14.75
N TRP A 129 -3.38 -9.43 -15.62
CA TRP A 129 -3.69 -10.01 -16.92
C TRP A 129 -3.86 -8.92 -17.99
N SER A 130 -3.33 -9.16 -19.19
CA SER A 130 -3.52 -8.25 -20.32
C SER A 130 -5.01 -8.08 -20.68
N THR A 131 -5.48 -6.84 -20.66
CA THR A 131 -6.84 -6.48 -21.08
C THR A 131 -7.00 -6.55 -22.61
N ALA A 132 -5.94 -6.23 -23.36
CA ALA A 132 -5.96 -6.23 -24.82
C ALA A 132 -6.27 -7.62 -25.41
N THR A 133 -5.91 -8.69 -24.72
CA THR A 133 -6.14 -10.07 -25.15
C THR A 133 -7.17 -10.82 -24.30
N ALA A 134 -7.88 -10.11 -23.41
CA ALA A 134 -8.80 -10.71 -22.43
C ALA A 134 -8.19 -11.89 -21.65
N ALA A 135 -6.90 -11.76 -21.31
CA ALA A 135 -6.06 -12.85 -20.82
C ALA A 135 -6.53 -13.46 -19.48
N ARG A 136 -7.33 -12.70 -18.69
CA ARG A 136 -7.91 -13.15 -17.42
C ARG A 136 -8.79 -14.40 -17.60
N ILE A 137 -9.53 -14.49 -18.72
CA ILE A 137 -10.45 -15.61 -19.00
C ILE A 137 -9.72 -16.96 -19.02
N ASN A 138 -8.49 -16.97 -19.55
CA ASN A 138 -7.68 -18.18 -19.67
C ASN A 138 -6.58 -18.27 -18.59
N ASN A 139 -6.66 -17.41 -17.57
CA ASN A 139 -5.64 -17.23 -16.53
C ASN A 139 -4.21 -17.06 -17.09
N HIS A 140 -4.07 -16.37 -18.22
CA HIS A 140 -2.77 -16.10 -18.85
C HIS A 140 -2.15 -14.82 -18.23
N GLY A 141 -1.65 -14.94 -17.01
CA GLY A 141 -1.24 -13.80 -16.20
C GLY A 141 0.16 -13.89 -15.59
N GLN A 142 0.47 -12.92 -14.73
CA GLN A 142 1.69 -12.84 -13.94
C GLN A 142 1.35 -12.46 -12.48
N ARG A 143 2.17 -12.89 -11.52
CA ARG A 143 2.14 -12.45 -10.12
C ARG A 143 3.20 -11.36 -9.93
N ILE A 144 2.75 -10.13 -9.80
CA ILE A 144 3.62 -8.95 -9.60
C ILE A 144 3.20 -8.06 -8.43
N ASP A 145 2.05 -8.36 -7.82
CA ASP A 145 1.52 -7.69 -6.63
C ASP A 145 1.86 -8.52 -5.39
N TYR A 146 2.42 -7.88 -4.36
CA TYR A 146 2.90 -8.57 -3.17
C TYR A 146 2.46 -7.87 -1.89
N THR A 147 2.40 -8.65 -0.81
CA THR A 147 2.47 -8.15 0.56
C THR A 147 3.67 -8.80 1.25
N LEU A 148 4.73 -8.04 1.44
CA LEU A 148 5.96 -8.45 2.12
C LEU A 148 5.89 -7.99 3.57
N VAL A 149 6.25 -8.87 4.50
CA VAL A 149 6.16 -8.57 5.93
C VAL A 149 7.48 -8.95 6.61
N ALA A 150 8.04 -8.00 7.37
CA ALA A 150 9.21 -8.20 8.21
C ALA A 150 8.89 -7.79 9.65
N GLY A 151 9.37 -8.57 10.63
CA GLY A 151 9.20 -8.26 12.05
C GLY A 151 7.82 -8.59 12.64
N LEU A 152 6.95 -9.31 11.91
CA LEU A 152 5.73 -9.91 12.46
C LEU A 152 5.81 -11.45 12.37
N PRO A 153 5.42 -12.19 13.42
CA PRO A 153 5.31 -13.63 13.35
C PRO A 153 4.13 -14.07 12.45
N VAL A 154 4.21 -15.29 11.91
CA VAL A 154 3.09 -15.96 11.25
C VAL A 154 2.34 -16.79 12.28
N ALA A 155 1.02 -16.63 12.40
CA ALA A 155 0.21 -17.34 13.37
C ALA A 155 -0.01 -18.81 12.91
N PRO A 156 0.50 -19.83 13.63
CA PRO A 156 0.49 -21.21 13.13
C PRO A 156 -0.90 -21.89 13.19
N ASN A 157 -1.89 -21.36 13.92
CA ASN A 157 -3.15 -22.07 14.24
C ASN A 157 -4.44 -21.21 14.08
N GLY A 158 -4.44 -20.22 13.18
CA GLY A 158 -5.58 -19.31 13.03
C GLY A 158 -5.75 -18.34 14.22
N PRO A 159 -6.80 -17.50 14.24
CA PRO A 159 -6.99 -16.51 15.31
C PRO A 159 -7.25 -17.21 16.65
N SER A 160 -6.21 -17.31 17.48
CA SER A 160 -6.35 -17.76 18.88
C SER A 160 -7.12 -16.70 19.68
N ALA A 161 -8.03 -17.16 20.54
CA ALA A 161 -8.82 -16.31 21.44
C ALA A 161 -7.99 -15.58 22.52
N SER A 162 -6.69 -15.88 22.63
CA SER A 162 -5.74 -15.12 23.43
C SER A 162 -5.02 -14.09 22.56
N LEU A 163 -5.22 -12.80 22.85
CA LEU A 163 -4.66 -11.64 22.15
C LEU A 163 -3.11 -11.59 22.32
N GLY A 164 -2.41 -12.44 21.57
CA GLY A 164 -0.95 -12.39 21.41
C GLY A 164 -0.47 -11.17 20.61
N PRO A 165 0.85 -11.01 20.36
CA PRO A 165 1.36 -9.92 19.53
C PRO A 165 0.78 -9.96 18.12
N LEU A 166 0.69 -8.79 17.46
CA LEU A 166 0.25 -8.66 16.07
C LEU A 166 1.02 -9.65 15.18
N ALA A 167 0.29 -10.41 14.37
CA ALA A 167 0.81 -11.49 13.55
C ALA A 167 0.11 -11.54 12.19
N VAL A 168 0.76 -12.12 11.20
CA VAL A 168 0.15 -12.48 9.92
C VAL A 168 -0.68 -13.75 10.13
N ALA A 169 -1.98 -13.68 9.89
CA ALA A 169 -2.91 -14.80 10.07
C ALA A 169 -3.21 -15.53 8.76
N ALA A 170 -3.38 -14.77 7.67
CA ALA A 170 -3.62 -15.30 6.34
C ALA A 170 -3.20 -14.29 5.27
N ALA A 171 -3.01 -14.74 4.04
CA ALA A 171 -2.82 -13.89 2.87
C ALA A 171 -3.27 -14.63 1.61
N ASP A 172 -3.90 -13.92 0.68
CA ASP A 172 -4.34 -14.49 -0.60
C ASP A 172 -4.51 -13.38 -1.65
N ILE A 173 -4.97 -13.75 -2.84
CA ILE A 173 -5.37 -12.92 -3.96
C ILE A 173 -6.90 -12.97 -4.10
N SER A 174 -7.51 -11.97 -4.72
CA SER A 174 -8.93 -11.96 -5.06
C SER A 174 -9.15 -11.91 -6.57
N PRO A 175 -8.81 -12.98 -7.31
CA PRO A 175 -8.77 -12.98 -8.78
C PRO A 175 -10.15 -12.80 -9.42
N ASP A 176 -11.21 -13.03 -8.66
CA ASP A 176 -12.62 -12.83 -9.01
C ASP A 176 -13.06 -11.36 -8.96
N ARG A 177 -12.25 -10.47 -8.40
CA ARG A 177 -12.56 -9.03 -8.34
C ARG A 177 -12.12 -8.31 -9.61
N ASP A 178 -13.09 -7.81 -10.34
CA ASP A 178 -12.90 -7.00 -11.54
C ASP A 178 -12.80 -5.49 -11.23
N GLY A 179 -12.42 -4.71 -12.24
CA GLY A 179 -12.31 -3.24 -12.19
C GLY A 179 -10.95 -2.69 -12.64
N SER A 180 -9.92 -3.53 -12.60
CA SER A 180 -8.58 -3.29 -13.13
C SER A 180 -8.09 -4.57 -13.84
N ASP A 181 -7.08 -4.40 -14.69
CA ASP A 181 -6.23 -5.47 -15.20
C ASP A 181 -5.50 -6.26 -14.10
N HIS A 182 -5.40 -5.69 -12.89
CA HIS A 182 -4.94 -6.37 -11.69
C HIS A 182 -6.11 -6.89 -10.82
N CYS A 183 -5.83 -7.86 -9.96
CA CYS A 183 -6.70 -8.22 -8.85
C CYS A 183 -6.08 -7.82 -7.51
N PRO A 184 -6.88 -7.53 -6.47
CA PRO A 184 -6.36 -7.24 -5.14
C PRO A 184 -5.56 -8.42 -4.56
N VAL A 185 -4.51 -8.08 -3.81
CA VAL A 185 -3.85 -8.96 -2.85
C VAL A 185 -4.24 -8.52 -1.45
N TRP A 186 -4.34 -9.45 -0.51
CA TRP A 186 -4.71 -9.13 0.86
C TRP A 186 -3.89 -9.93 1.87
N VAL A 187 -3.76 -9.34 3.05
CA VAL A 187 -3.18 -9.97 4.24
C VAL A 187 -4.13 -9.72 5.41
N ASP A 188 -4.44 -10.78 6.14
CA ASP A 188 -5.13 -10.70 7.41
C ASP A 188 -4.10 -10.61 8.53
N LEU A 189 -4.22 -9.56 9.34
CA LEU A 189 -3.43 -9.38 10.55
C LEU A 189 -4.33 -9.70 11.76
N ALA A 190 -3.87 -10.58 12.65
CA ALA A 190 -4.59 -10.95 13.87
C ALA A 190 -3.71 -10.75 15.11
N GLY A 191 -4.34 -10.60 16.28
CA GLY A 191 -3.67 -10.39 17.56
C GLY A 191 -4.13 -9.13 18.29
N GLY A 192 -3.52 -8.89 19.45
CA GLY A 192 -3.76 -7.76 20.34
C GLY A 192 -2.88 -6.54 20.05
N PRO A 193 -3.11 -5.43 20.79
CA PRO A 193 -2.37 -4.19 20.60
C PRO A 193 -0.87 -4.43 20.77
N VAL A 194 -0.08 -4.00 19.78
CA VAL A 194 1.39 -3.97 19.91
C VAL A 194 1.72 -2.95 21.01
N PRO A 195 2.53 -3.28 22.03
CA PRO A 195 3.05 -2.27 22.94
C PRO A 195 3.85 -1.27 22.11
N VAL A 196 3.26 -0.10 21.86
CA VAL A 196 3.95 1.03 21.25
C VAL A 196 5.05 1.38 22.25
N ALA A 197 6.31 1.14 21.89
CA ALA A 197 7.43 1.55 22.73
C ALA A 197 7.21 3.01 23.14
N ALA A 198 7.26 3.30 24.44
CA ALA A 198 6.90 4.58 25.04
C ALA A 198 7.72 5.79 24.52
N SER A 199 8.65 5.58 23.60
CA SER A 199 9.50 6.59 22.97
C SER A 199 9.02 7.11 21.62
N ALA A 200 7.99 6.51 21.01
CA ALA A 200 7.41 7.05 19.78
C ALA A 200 5.98 7.54 20.07
N PRO A 201 5.73 8.87 20.17
CA PRO A 201 4.36 9.35 20.11
C PRO A 201 3.73 8.78 18.83
N PRO A 202 2.44 8.38 18.83
CA PRO A 202 1.77 7.86 17.65
C PRO A 202 2.02 8.86 16.52
N GLY A 203 2.92 8.48 15.62
CA GLY A 203 3.42 9.37 14.59
C GLY A 203 2.21 9.73 13.76
N ALA A 204 1.82 11.00 13.77
CA ALA A 204 0.90 11.54 12.77
C ALA A 204 1.28 10.94 11.42
N LEU A 205 0.31 10.51 10.61
CA LEU A 205 0.52 10.10 9.21
C LEU A 205 1.47 11.11 8.55
N ARG A 206 2.76 10.78 8.52
CA ARG A 206 3.77 11.59 7.84
C ARG A 206 3.84 10.97 6.48
N HIS A 207 3.34 11.68 5.48
CA HIS A 207 3.76 11.40 4.12
C HIS A 207 5.27 11.61 4.09
N VAL A 208 6.04 10.53 4.20
CA VAL A 208 7.50 10.64 4.22
C VAL A 208 7.98 10.48 2.79
N THR A 209 8.36 11.60 2.17
CA THR A 209 9.06 11.62 0.90
C THR A 209 10.48 11.09 1.09
N LEU A 210 11.07 10.47 0.05
CA LEU A 210 12.39 9.84 0.13
C LEU A 210 13.46 10.82 0.64
N ARG A 211 13.44 12.05 0.13
CA ARG A 211 14.37 13.11 0.54
C ARG A 211 14.30 13.45 2.03
N ASN A 212 13.11 13.34 2.64
CA ASN A 212 12.91 13.68 4.05
C ASN A 212 13.56 12.63 4.99
N TRP A 213 14.08 11.52 4.46
CA TRP A 213 14.88 10.56 5.23
C TRP A 213 16.34 10.99 5.43
N LEU A 214 16.84 11.90 4.60
CA LEU A 214 18.20 12.45 4.74
C LEU A 214 18.27 13.60 5.75
N SER A 215 17.15 14.27 6.01
CA SER A 215 17.11 15.40 6.93
C SER A 215 16.56 14.97 8.30
N ALA A 216 17.20 15.40 9.39
CA ALA A 216 16.48 15.54 10.65
C ALA A 216 15.36 16.55 10.41
N PRO A 217 14.09 16.31 10.84
CA PRO A 217 13.06 17.32 10.66
C PRO A 217 13.52 18.58 11.39
N ALA A 218 13.64 19.71 10.66
CA ALA A 218 13.82 20.99 11.31
C ALA A 218 12.62 21.18 12.25
N ALA A 219 12.87 21.50 13.53
CA ALA A 219 11.81 21.61 14.53
C ALA A 219 10.67 22.54 14.08
N ALA A 220 11.00 23.55 13.27
CA ALA A 220 10.05 24.48 12.66
C ALA A 220 9.14 23.83 11.59
N GLU A 221 9.66 22.97 10.72
CA GLU A 221 8.87 22.28 9.69
C GLU A 221 7.92 21.25 10.30
N ALA A 222 8.36 20.55 11.36
CA ALA A 222 7.51 19.65 12.11
C ALA A 222 6.34 20.38 12.79
N ALA A 223 6.59 21.59 13.32
CA ALA A 223 5.56 22.43 13.92
C ALA A 223 4.58 22.98 12.86
N ALA A 224 5.08 23.40 11.70
CA ALA A 224 4.26 23.91 10.60
C ALA A 224 3.34 22.82 10.00
N ALA A 225 3.87 21.61 9.79
CA ALA A 225 3.07 20.47 9.31
C ALA A 225 1.97 20.07 10.31
N GLU A 226 2.25 20.11 11.61
CA GLU A 226 1.25 19.86 12.65
C GLU A 226 0.17 20.95 12.70
N ALA A 227 0.54 22.21 12.48
CA ALA A 227 -0.42 23.32 12.38
C ALA A 227 -1.34 23.18 11.16
N GLN A 228 -0.78 22.86 9.99
CA GLN A 228 -1.56 22.58 8.78
C GLN A 228 -2.50 21.38 8.95
N ARG A 229 -2.05 20.32 9.64
CA ARG A 229 -2.89 19.16 9.96
C ARG A 229 -4.07 19.51 10.86
N ARG A 230 -3.84 20.30 11.91
CA ARG A 230 -4.91 20.77 12.80
C ARG A 230 -5.94 21.62 12.04
N ALA A 231 -5.47 22.45 11.10
CA ALA A 231 -6.34 23.21 10.23
C ALA A 231 -7.17 22.29 9.32
N ALA A 232 -6.55 21.33 8.62
CA ALA A 232 -7.24 20.40 7.73
C ALA A 232 -8.24 19.48 8.48
N LEU A 233 -7.91 18.99 9.67
CA LEU A 233 -8.83 18.22 10.50
C LEU A 233 -10.00 19.07 11.03
N SER A 234 -9.74 20.34 11.37
CA SER A 234 -10.78 21.29 11.76
C SER A 234 -11.73 21.56 10.58
N GLU A 235 -11.18 21.74 9.38
CA GLU A 235 -11.95 21.97 8.16
C GLU A 235 -12.77 20.74 7.77
N ALA A 236 -12.19 19.53 7.81
CA ALA A 236 -12.89 18.28 7.56
C ALA A 236 -14.03 18.08 8.57
N LYS A 237 -13.80 18.30 9.87
CA LYS A 237 -14.87 18.25 10.89
C LYS A 237 -15.98 19.28 10.61
N SER A 238 -15.60 20.48 10.20
CA SER A 238 -16.54 21.56 9.83
C SER A 238 -17.29 21.28 8.52
N ALA A 239 -16.72 20.52 7.60
CA ALA A 239 -17.37 20.06 6.38
C ALA A 239 -18.38 18.95 6.69
N TRP A 240 -18.01 17.97 7.51
CA TRP A 240 -18.90 16.91 7.97
C TRP A 240 -20.07 17.43 8.80
N SER A 241 -19.86 18.43 9.65
CA SER A 241 -20.97 19.06 10.39
C SER A 241 -21.95 19.80 9.46
N ARG A 242 -21.47 20.32 8.32
CA ARG A 242 -22.31 21.00 7.31
C ARG A 242 -23.18 20.04 6.49
N ILE A 243 -22.77 18.77 6.33
CA ILE A 243 -23.56 17.73 5.66
C ILE A 243 -24.83 17.39 6.47
N HIS A 244 -24.78 17.53 7.80
CA HIS A 244 -25.92 17.28 8.69
C HIS A 244 -26.78 18.52 8.95
N THR A 245 -26.42 19.68 8.42
CA THR A 245 -27.28 20.86 8.46
C THR A 245 -28.48 20.61 7.53
N LYS A 246 -29.71 20.75 8.04
CA LYS A 246 -30.94 20.62 7.23
C LYS A 246 -30.86 21.56 6.03
N MET A 247 -30.62 21.02 4.83
CA MET A 247 -30.80 21.79 3.60
C MET A 247 -32.29 22.09 3.45
N GLY A 248 -32.62 23.38 3.24
CA GLY A 248 -33.98 23.78 2.88
C GLY A 248 -34.40 23.12 1.57
N ALA A 249 -35.71 22.97 1.37
CA ALA A 249 -36.22 22.41 0.11
C ALA A 249 -35.68 23.20 -1.09
N PRO A 250 -35.17 22.53 -2.14
CA PRO A 250 -34.61 23.20 -3.30
C PRO A 250 -35.66 24.09 -3.97
N ARG A 251 -35.24 25.19 -4.61
CA ARG A 251 -36.14 26.06 -5.38
C ARG A 251 -36.17 25.64 -6.85
N CYS A 252 -37.32 25.77 -7.49
CA CYS A 252 -37.43 25.60 -8.93
C CYS A 252 -36.81 26.80 -9.66
N ARG A 253 -36.63 26.69 -10.99
CA ARG A 253 -36.07 27.76 -11.84
C ARG A 253 -36.87 29.08 -11.82
N HIS A 254 -38.12 29.04 -11.34
CA HIS A 254 -38.98 30.22 -11.18
C HIS A 254 -38.93 30.81 -9.76
N GLY A 255 -38.04 30.31 -8.90
CA GLY A 255 -37.80 30.84 -7.55
C GLY A 255 -38.71 30.28 -6.46
N GLU A 256 -39.66 29.40 -6.77
CA GLU A 256 -40.59 28.80 -5.80
C GLU A 256 -39.96 27.60 -5.07
N GLN A 257 -40.27 27.42 -3.78
CA GLN A 257 -39.79 26.25 -3.03
C GLN A 257 -40.48 24.97 -3.53
N ALA A 258 -39.69 23.91 -3.76
CA ALA A 258 -40.21 22.61 -4.16
C ALA A 258 -41.09 22.02 -3.04
N ALA A 259 -42.33 21.67 -3.38
CA ALA A 259 -43.21 20.94 -2.47
C ALA A 259 -42.72 19.49 -2.29
N LEU A 260 -42.35 19.13 -1.06
CA LEU A 260 -41.99 17.76 -0.70
C LEU A 260 -43.25 16.87 -0.71
N LYS A 261 -43.44 16.09 -1.79
CA LYS A 261 -44.42 14.99 -1.79
C LYS A 261 -43.78 13.74 -1.21
N ARG A 262 -44.16 13.35 0.01
CA ARG A 262 -43.86 12.01 0.53
C ARG A 262 -44.75 11.00 -0.16
N THR A 263 -44.16 9.98 -0.77
CA THR A 263 -44.91 8.84 -1.32
C THR A 263 -44.81 7.68 -0.32
N ASN A 264 -45.94 7.04 0.00
CA ASN A 264 -45.97 5.83 0.82
C ASN A 264 -45.74 4.59 -0.07
N LYS A 265 -44.68 4.58 -0.89
CA LYS A 265 -44.26 3.33 -1.55
C LYS A 265 -43.41 2.53 -0.58
N SER A 266 -43.85 1.31 -0.24
CA SER A 266 -43.03 0.33 0.45
C SER A 266 -41.93 -0.18 -0.49
N GLY A 267 -40.75 0.42 -0.43
CA GLY A 267 -39.53 -0.14 -1.01
C GLY A 267 -38.80 -1.02 -0.01
N ASP A 268 -38.06 -2.01 -0.50
CA ASP A 268 -37.43 -3.12 0.25
C ASP A 268 -36.36 -2.72 1.30
N ASN A 269 -36.13 -1.43 1.54
CA ASN A 269 -35.27 -0.96 2.62
C ASN A 269 -36.05 -0.73 3.92
N LYS A 270 -36.69 -1.78 4.43
CA LYS A 270 -36.97 -1.87 5.88
C LYS A 270 -35.83 -2.64 6.53
N VAL A 271 -34.92 -1.91 7.18
CA VAL A 271 -34.02 -2.49 8.17
C VAL A 271 -34.88 -2.96 9.35
N THR A 272 -35.33 -4.21 9.31
CA THR A 272 -35.85 -4.88 10.48
C THR A 272 -34.67 -5.16 11.39
N ARG A 273 -34.53 -4.38 12.47
CA ARG A 273 -33.77 -4.79 13.65
C ARG A 273 -34.52 -5.97 14.28
N GLY A 274 -34.28 -7.17 13.76
CA GLY A 274 -34.71 -8.43 14.35
C GLY A 274 -33.46 -9.18 14.78
N ALA A 275 -33.36 -9.46 16.08
CA ALA A 275 -32.37 -10.38 16.62
C ALA A 275 -32.56 -11.76 15.97
N VAL A 276 -31.47 -12.36 15.48
CA VAL A 276 -31.45 -13.77 15.11
C VAL A 276 -30.96 -14.54 16.33
N PRO A 277 -31.70 -15.54 16.84
CA PRO A 277 -31.29 -16.35 17.98
C PRO A 277 -30.19 -17.35 17.57
N LEU A 278 -29.42 -17.75 18.59
CA LEU A 278 -28.21 -18.57 18.66
C LEU A 278 -28.02 -19.63 17.58
#